data_AF-A0A8T7ASE2-F1
#
_entry.id   AF-A0A8T7ASE2-F1
#
_cell.length_a   1.000
_cell.length_b   1.000
_cell.length_c   1.000
_cell.angle_alpha   90.00
_cell.angle_beta   90.00
_cell.angle_gamma   90.00
#
_symmetry.space_group_name_H-M   'P 1'
#
loop_
_entity.id
_entity.type
_entity.pdbx_description
1 polymer ?
#
loop_
_entity_poly.entity_id
_entity_poly.type
_entity_poly.pdbx_seq_one_letter_code
_entity_poly.pdbx_strand_id
1 'polypeptide(L)'
;MSGWLTHTATFLLGVAVGAAFFILKAKRDRDARNPRKILKQLYRQSPRFFDELKLELDRPEFKGVREFAILESSRATFVSEDLRFVYYEEDMPDLKSLAVALEDSGFADDVTRGRTPIFRLRENFIDALKAL
;
A
#
# COMPACT_ATOMS: atom_id res chain seq x y z
N MET A 1 53.65 -6.37 -28.98
CA MET A 1 53.28 -5.85 -27.63
C MET A 1 51.86 -5.25 -27.66
N SER A 2 50.83 -6.00 -28.06
CA SER A 2 49.49 -5.44 -28.35
C SER A 2 48.30 -6.13 -27.65
N GLY A 3 48.48 -7.27 -26.98
CA GLY A 3 47.38 -8.01 -26.36
C GLY A 3 46.82 -7.39 -25.07
N TRP A 4 47.66 -6.73 -24.26
CA TRP A 4 47.22 -6.19 -22.95
C TRP A 4 46.27 -5.00 -23.06
N LEU A 5 46.37 -4.18 -24.12
CA LEU A 5 45.45 -3.06 -24.36
C LEU A 5 44.05 -3.52 -24.75
N THR A 6 43.93 -4.66 -25.43
CA THR A 6 42.63 -5.19 -25.87
C THR A 6 41.87 -5.80 -24.69
N HIS A 7 42.57 -6.54 -23.81
CA HIS A 7 41.94 -7.17 -22.65
C HIS A 7 41.48 -6.16 -21.60
N THR A 8 42.21 -5.06 -21.39
CA THR A 8 41.79 -3.99 -20.48
C THR A 8 40.58 -3.22 -21.00
N ALA A 9 40.53 -2.94 -22.30
CA ALA A 9 39.36 -2.30 -22.93
C ALA A 9 38.10 -3.16 -22.80
N THR A 10 38.18 -4.47 -23.06
CA THR A 10 37.04 -5.38 -22.91
C THR A 10 36.61 -5.53 -21.45
N PHE A 11 37.56 -5.58 -20.51
CA PHE A 11 37.26 -5.60 -19.08
C PHE A 11 36.53 -4.34 -18.61
N LEU A 12 37.00 -3.16 -19.01
CA LEU A 12 36.36 -1.87 -18.66
C LEU A 12 34.97 -1.74 -19.26
N LEU A 13 34.76 -2.22 -20.50
CA LEU A 13 33.44 -2.25 -21.13
C LEU A 13 32.48 -3.17 -20.37
N GLY A 14 32.95 -4.35 -19.95
CA GLY A 14 32.17 -5.29 -19.12
C GLY A 14 31.78 -4.71 -17.75
N VAL A 15 32.70 -4.00 -17.09
CA VAL A 15 32.43 -3.31 -15.81
C VAL A 15 31.39 -2.20 -15.99
N ALA A 16 31.48 -1.40 -17.05
CA ALA A 16 30.52 -0.34 -17.33
C ALA A 16 29.10 -0.89 -17.56
N VAL A 17 28.96 -1.95 -18.35
CA VAL A 17 27.65 -2.61 -18.60
C VAL A 17 27.10 -3.24 -17.32
N GLY A 18 27.94 -3.92 -16.54
CA GLY A 18 27.55 -4.51 -15.25
C GLY A 18 27.09 -3.47 -14.23
N ALA A 19 27.81 -2.34 -14.12
CA ALA A 19 27.44 -1.23 -13.25
C ALA A 19 26.13 -0.58 -13.66
N ALA A 20 25.93 -0.34 -14.97
CA ALA A 20 24.68 0.20 -15.49
C ALA A 20 23.49 -0.73 -15.19
N PHE A 21 23.65 -2.05 -15.39
CA PHE A 21 22.63 -3.04 -15.05
C PHE A 21 22.27 -3.03 -13.56
N PHE A 22 23.27 -3.00 -12.67
CA PHE A 22 23.05 -2.93 -11.22
C PHE A 22 22.32 -1.64 -10.80
N ILE A 23 22.68 -0.49 -11.38
CA ILE A 23 22.02 0.80 -11.09
C ILE A 23 20.56 0.76 -11.54
N LEU A 24 20.28 0.23 -12.74
CA LEU A 24 18.93 0.07 -13.26
C LEU A 24 18.08 -0.87 -12.38
N LYS A 25 18.66 -2.00 -11.95
CA LYS A 25 17.99 -2.94 -11.05
C LYS A 25 17.70 -2.31 -9.69
N ALA A 26 18.67 -1.64 -9.08
CA ALA A 26 18.48 -0.94 -7.81
C ALA A 26 17.43 0.18 -7.89
N LYS A 27 17.37 0.90 -9.02
CA LYS A 27 16.33 1.91 -9.27
C LYS A 27 14.95 1.26 -9.40
N ARG A 28 14.84 0.15 -10.13
CA ARG A 28 13.59 -0.61 -10.28
C ARG A 28 13.10 -1.17 -8.95
N ASP A 29 13.99 -1.70 -8.11
CA ASP A 29 13.63 -2.21 -6.78
C ASP A 29 13.17 -1.10 -5.84
N ARG A 30 13.81 0.09 -5.90
CA ARG A 30 13.31 1.28 -5.18
C ARG A 30 11.96 1.74 -5.68
N ASP A 31 11.74 1.74 -6.99
CA ASP A 31 10.48 2.14 -7.61
C ASP A 31 9.34 1.16 -7.32
N ALA A 32 9.63 -0.14 -7.24
CA ALA A 32 8.67 -1.18 -6.85
C ALA A 32 8.25 -1.03 -5.38
N ARG A 33 9.11 -0.45 -4.53
CA ARG A 33 8.82 -0.13 -3.13
C ARG A 33 8.28 1.29 -2.94
N ASN A 34 7.97 2.01 -4.02
CA ASN A 34 7.43 3.36 -3.89
C ASN A 34 5.97 3.28 -3.39
N PRO A 35 5.69 3.68 -2.15
CA PRO A 35 4.37 3.52 -1.55
C PRO A 35 3.29 4.24 -2.37
N ARG A 36 3.60 5.36 -3.01
CA ARG A 36 2.63 6.07 -3.86
C ARG A 36 2.24 5.28 -5.10
N LYS A 37 3.17 4.56 -5.72
CA LYS A 37 2.87 3.74 -6.91
C LYS A 37 1.98 2.55 -6.53
N ILE A 38 2.32 1.87 -5.44
CA ILE A 38 1.54 0.76 -4.90
C ILE A 38 0.14 1.25 -4.53
N LEU A 39 0.04 2.32 -3.74
CA LEU A 39 -1.23 2.86 -3.31
C LEU A 39 -2.09 3.34 -4.49
N LYS A 40 -1.49 3.95 -5.52
CA LYS A 40 -2.19 4.33 -6.75
C LYS A 40 -2.70 3.12 -7.54
N GLN A 41 -2.01 1.99 -7.49
CA GLN A 41 -2.50 0.75 -8.09
C GLN A 41 -3.70 0.20 -7.31
N LEU A 42 -3.63 0.16 -5.97
CA LEU A 42 -4.75 -0.24 -5.12
C LEU A 42 -5.95 0.69 -5.30
N TYR A 43 -5.71 2.00 -5.39
CA TYR A 43 -6.74 3.01 -5.68
C TYR A 43 -7.52 2.69 -6.96
N ARG A 44 -6.83 2.27 -8.03
CA ARG A 44 -7.50 1.91 -9.29
C ARG A 44 -8.38 0.66 -9.18
N GLN A 45 -8.07 -0.23 -8.25
CA GLN A 45 -8.82 -1.47 -8.05
C GLN A 45 -10.10 -1.24 -7.25
N SER A 46 -10.07 -0.33 -6.27
CA SER A 46 -11.23 -0.02 -5.43
C SER A 46 -11.33 1.47 -5.11
N PRO A 47 -11.56 2.35 -6.10
CA PRO A 47 -11.52 3.80 -5.90
C PRO A 47 -12.55 4.28 -4.86
N ARG A 48 -13.72 3.62 -4.84
CA ARG A 48 -14.81 3.92 -3.90
C ARG A 48 -14.35 3.89 -2.44
N PHE A 49 -13.61 2.87 -2.02
CA PHE A 49 -13.09 2.76 -0.65
C PHE A 49 -12.21 3.97 -0.29
N PHE A 50 -11.26 4.32 -1.17
CA PHE A 50 -10.33 5.40 -0.88
C PHE A 50 -11.00 6.78 -0.89
N ASP A 51 -11.97 6.99 -1.79
CA ASP A 51 -12.71 8.25 -1.85
C ASP A 51 -13.61 8.42 -0.61
N GLU A 52 -14.32 7.37 -0.19
CA GLU A 52 -15.10 7.37 1.06
C GLU A 52 -14.19 7.62 2.26
N LEU A 53 -13.06 6.90 2.37
CA LEU A 53 -12.11 7.08 3.45
C LEU A 53 -11.50 8.50 3.48
N LYS A 54 -11.20 9.10 2.32
CA LYS A 54 -10.74 10.51 2.25
C LYS A 54 -11.81 11.45 2.80
N LEU A 55 -13.05 11.30 2.37
CA LEU A 55 -14.17 12.12 2.82
C LEU A 55 -14.42 11.98 4.33
N GLU A 56 -14.25 10.79 4.87
CA GLU A 56 -14.39 10.55 6.30
C GLU A 56 -13.23 11.16 7.10
N LEU A 57 -11.98 10.99 6.65
CA LEU A 57 -10.79 11.56 7.28
C LEU A 57 -10.79 13.10 7.33
N ASP A 58 -11.47 13.75 6.39
CA ASP A 58 -11.64 15.21 6.37
C ASP A 58 -12.64 15.72 7.43
N ARG A 59 -13.45 14.83 8.02
CA ARG A 59 -14.38 15.22 9.08
C ARG A 59 -13.65 15.42 10.41
N PRO A 60 -13.94 16.48 11.19
CA PRO A 60 -13.28 16.74 12.46
C PRO A 60 -13.36 15.59 13.46
N GLU A 61 -14.47 14.86 13.47
CA GLU A 61 -14.72 13.70 14.34
C GLU A 61 -13.79 12.51 14.07
N PHE A 62 -13.30 12.36 12.84
CA PHE A 62 -12.46 11.24 12.42
C PHE A 62 -10.97 11.60 12.26
N LYS A 63 -10.55 12.82 12.62
CA LYS A 63 -9.19 13.34 12.40
C LYS A 63 -8.07 12.44 12.97
N GLY A 64 -8.37 11.63 14.00
CA GLY A 64 -7.45 10.68 14.62
C GLY A 64 -7.79 9.20 14.39
N VAL A 65 -8.88 8.89 13.71
CA VAL A 65 -9.31 7.50 13.51
C VAL A 65 -8.42 6.84 12.46
N ARG A 66 -7.95 5.65 12.79
CA ARG A 66 -7.07 4.84 11.94
C ARG A 66 -7.56 3.42 11.78
N GLU A 67 -8.64 3.05 12.45
CA GLU A 67 -9.16 1.69 12.40
C GLU A 67 -10.41 1.65 11.54
N PHE A 68 -10.50 0.64 10.69
CA PHE A 68 -11.72 0.31 9.98
C PHE A 68 -12.10 -1.14 10.23
N ALA A 69 -13.39 -1.38 10.38
CA ALA A 69 -13.97 -2.70 10.50
C ALA A 69 -14.68 -3.08 9.19
N ILE A 70 -14.62 -4.37 8.85
CA ILE A 70 -15.35 -4.94 7.73
C ILE A 70 -16.50 -5.79 8.28
N LEU A 71 -17.72 -5.49 7.85
CA LEU A 71 -18.92 -6.23 8.21
C LEU A 71 -19.55 -6.88 6.98
N GLU A 72 -20.25 -7.99 7.18
CA GLU A 72 -20.90 -8.69 6.06
C GLU A 72 -22.04 -7.85 5.44
N SER A 73 -22.83 -7.18 6.29
CA SER A 73 -23.92 -6.30 5.87
C SER A 73 -24.20 -5.23 6.91
N SER A 74 -24.89 -4.18 6.49
CA SER A 74 -25.47 -3.11 7.32
C SER A 74 -26.44 -3.59 8.40
N ARG A 75 -26.93 -4.83 8.28
CA ARG A 75 -27.80 -5.49 9.27
C ARG A 75 -27.01 -6.14 10.39
N ALA A 76 -25.70 -6.33 10.23
CA ALA A 76 -24.86 -6.93 11.25
C ALA A 76 -24.72 -5.97 12.45
N THR A 77 -24.97 -6.48 13.66
CA THR A 77 -24.73 -5.70 14.88
C THR A 77 -23.24 -5.66 15.18
N PHE A 78 -22.66 -4.46 15.14
CA PHE A 78 -21.29 -4.20 15.56
C PHE A 78 -21.28 -3.21 16.71
N VAL A 79 -20.86 -3.68 17.88
CA VAL A 79 -20.72 -2.85 19.09
C VAL A 79 -19.23 -2.62 19.30
N SER A 80 -18.81 -1.36 19.20
CA SER A 80 -17.44 -0.92 19.45
C SER A 80 -17.47 0.23 20.45
N GLU A 81 -16.58 0.17 21.44
CA GLU A 81 -16.37 1.27 22.39
C GLU A 81 -15.57 2.41 21.75
N ASP A 82 -14.73 2.08 20.76
CA ASP A 82 -13.93 3.04 20.01
C ASP A 82 -14.61 3.48 18.71
N LEU A 83 -14.37 4.73 18.31
CA LEU A 83 -14.75 5.25 17.01
C LEU A 83 -13.88 4.61 15.91
N ARG A 84 -14.52 3.99 14.92
CA ARG A 84 -13.89 3.29 13.80
C ARG A 84 -14.66 3.56 12.52
N PHE A 85 -13.99 3.51 11.38
CA PHE A 85 -14.69 3.43 10.10
C PHE A 85 -15.36 2.06 9.97
N VAL A 86 -16.52 2.00 9.33
CA VAL A 86 -17.25 0.75 9.15
C VAL A 86 -17.66 0.65 7.70
N TYR A 87 -17.20 -0.42 7.05
CA TYR A 87 -17.49 -0.71 5.66
C TYR A 87 -18.13 -2.09 5.54
N TYR A 88 -18.95 -2.27 4.52
CA TYR A 88 -19.75 -3.48 4.33
C TYR A 88 -19.36 -4.24 3.06
N GLU A 89 -19.23 -5.56 3.16
CA GLU A 89 -18.98 -6.43 2.00
C GLU A 89 -20.11 -6.40 0.98
N GLU A 90 -21.36 -6.23 1.42
CA GLU A 90 -22.50 -6.08 0.50
C GLU A 90 -22.36 -4.85 -0.43
N ASP A 91 -21.67 -3.80 0.03
CA ASP A 91 -21.41 -2.58 -0.74
C ASP A 91 -20.11 -2.66 -1.57
N MET A 92 -19.12 -3.39 -1.05
CA MET A 92 -17.78 -3.53 -1.63
C MET A 92 -17.31 -4.99 -1.53
N PRO A 93 -17.66 -5.86 -2.51
CA PRO A 93 -17.38 -7.29 -2.43
C PRO A 93 -15.89 -7.65 -2.28
N ASP A 94 -15.01 -6.81 -2.83
CA ASP A 94 -13.56 -7.04 -2.82
C ASP A 94 -12.84 -6.42 -1.60
N LEU A 95 -13.59 -5.93 -0.61
CA LEU A 95 -13.03 -5.17 0.51
C LEU A 95 -12.08 -6.00 1.40
N LYS A 96 -12.40 -7.27 1.64
CA LYS A 96 -11.50 -8.20 2.36
C LYS A 96 -10.18 -8.36 1.63
N SER A 97 -10.23 -8.60 0.32
CA SER A 97 -9.04 -8.74 -0.54
C SER A 97 -8.23 -7.45 -0.57
N LEU A 98 -8.89 -6.29 -0.61
CA LEU A 98 -8.24 -4.98 -0.51
C LEU A 98 -7.54 -4.78 0.82
N ALA A 99 -8.16 -5.17 1.94
CA ALA A 99 -7.57 -5.05 3.26
C ALA A 99 -6.30 -5.90 3.41
N VAL A 100 -6.33 -7.14 2.91
CA VAL A 100 -5.13 -8.00 2.83
C VAL A 100 -4.05 -7.34 1.96
N ALA A 101 -4.42 -6.78 0.81
CA ALA A 101 -3.45 -6.10 -0.06
C ALA A 101 -2.84 -4.85 0.59
N LEU A 102 -3.61 -4.12 1.41
CA LEU A 102 -3.11 -2.99 2.21
C LEU A 102 -2.14 -3.47 3.29
N GLU A 103 -2.44 -4.58 3.96
CA GLU A 103 -1.55 -5.21 4.95
C GLU A 103 -0.23 -5.68 4.32
N ASP A 104 -0.31 -6.46 3.24
CA ASP A 104 0.86 -6.96 2.49
C ASP A 104 1.76 -5.83 1.98
N SER A 105 1.16 -4.68 1.65
CA SER A 105 1.85 -3.47 1.21
C SER A 105 2.43 -2.64 2.37
N GLY A 106 2.19 -3.05 3.62
CA GLY A 106 2.64 -2.35 4.82
C GLY A 106 1.90 -1.04 5.07
N PHE A 107 0.65 -0.92 4.61
CA PHE A 107 -0.23 0.24 4.81
C PHE A 107 -1.23 0.05 5.94
N ALA A 108 -1.54 -1.19 6.29
CA ALA A 108 -2.41 -1.53 7.41
C ALA A 108 -1.83 -2.69 8.22
N ASP A 109 -2.35 -2.87 9.42
CA ASP A 109 -2.11 -4.03 10.27
C ASP A 109 -3.45 -4.69 10.61
N ASP A 110 -3.55 -6.02 10.50
CA ASP A 110 -4.68 -6.75 11.08
C ASP A 110 -4.62 -6.65 12.62
N VAL A 111 -5.64 -6.03 13.21
CA VAL A 111 -5.81 -5.89 14.67
C VAL A 111 -7.09 -6.57 15.16
N THR A 112 -7.59 -7.54 14.39
CA THR A 112 -8.81 -8.29 14.66
C THR A 112 -8.76 -8.94 16.05
N ARG A 113 -9.79 -8.67 16.85
CA ARG A 113 -10.04 -9.31 18.15
C ARG A 113 -11.41 -9.97 18.11
N GLY A 114 -11.43 -11.26 17.79
CA GLY A 114 -12.67 -12.04 17.65
C GLY A 114 -12.98 -12.35 16.19
N ARG A 115 -14.24 -12.16 15.77
CA ARG A 115 -14.72 -12.60 14.45
C ARG A 115 -14.82 -11.49 13.41
N THR A 116 -14.92 -10.23 13.83
CA THR A 116 -15.06 -9.08 12.93
C THR A 116 -13.68 -8.63 12.47
N PRO A 117 -13.37 -8.68 11.17
CA PRO A 117 -12.11 -8.17 10.65
C PRO A 117 -11.94 -6.69 10.96
N ILE A 118 -10.83 -6.33 11.59
CA ILE A 118 -10.50 -4.94 11.93
C ILE A 118 -9.06 -4.69 11.51
N PHE A 119 -8.85 -3.63 10.76
CA PHE A 119 -7.54 -3.22 10.28
C PHE A 119 -7.19 -1.83 10.77
N ARG A 120 -5.92 -1.64 11.17
CA ARG A 120 -5.37 -0.34 11.56
C ARG A 120 -4.49 0.20 10.45
N LEU A 121 -4.91 1.32 9.86
CA LEU A 121 -4.14 2.11 8.91
C LEU A 121 -2.90 2.71 9.57
N ARG A 122 -1.76 2.58 8.91
CA ARG A 122 -0.48 3.13 9.34
C ARG A 122 -0.32 4.57 8.84
N GLU A 123 0.51 5.37 9.52
CA GLU A 123 0.69 6.79 9.13
C GLU A 123 1.29 6.96 7.72
N ASN A 124 2.16 6.04 7.28
CA ASN A 124 2.69 6.04 5.92
C ASN A 124 1.59 5.90 4.84
N PHE A 125 0.49 5.20 5.15
CA PHE A 125 -0.68 5.15 4.29
C PHE A 125 -1.37 6.51 4.22
N ILE A 126 -1.61 7.13 5.37
CA ILE A 126 -2.28 8.44 5.47
C ILE A 126 -1.51 9.50 4.68
N ASP A 127 -0.18 9.54 4.85
CA ASP A 127 0.70 10.42 4.11
C ASP A 127 0.67 10.15 2.60
N ALA A 128 0.65 8.88 2.21
CA ALA A 128 0.56 8.49 0.81
C ALA A 128 -0.82 8.83 0.20
N LEU A 129 -1.91 8.71 0.97
CA LEU A 129 -3.28 9.00 0.55
C LEU A 129 -3.52 10.50 0.33
N LYS A 130 -2.96 11.36 1.19
CA LYS A 130 -3.01 12.82 1.03
C LYS A 130 -2.24 13.31 -0.20
N ALA A 131 -1.23 12.55 -0.62
CA ALA A 131 -0.40 12.87 -1.77
C ALA A 131 -0.93 12.29 -3.10
N LEU A 132 -2.09 11.64 -3.07
CA LEU A 132 -2.72 10.91 -4.17
C LEU A 132 -3.80 11.75 -4.85
#